data_AF-A0A2E5STC8-F1
#
_entry.id   AF-A0A2E5STC8-F1
#
_cell.length_a   1.000
_cell.length_b   1.000
_cell.length_c   1.000
_cell.angle_alpha   90.00
_cell.angle_beta   90.00
_cell.angle_gamma   90.00
#
_symmetry.space_group_name_H-M   'P 1'
#
loop_
_entity.id
_entity.type
_entity.pdbx_description
1 polymer ?
#
loop_
_entity_poly.entity_id
_entity_poly.type
_entity_poly.pdbx_seq_one_letter_code
_entity_poly.pdbx_strand_id
1 'polypeptide(L)'
;MKKLFTFCASALLAFTLSAQAEQPEGTWYLGAGNAEHLMNLFTGVELTAEIGYAVKDDLIIGGTIKSHGGTNEDENVINADVIYFKNGFGFGAHIKNLTEVEGVEGADGERSMAFSVGKMVMVGAISDRLYVYPNVEFDSDMNANSGISFGFRF
;
A
#
# COMPACT_ATOMS: atom_id res chain seq x y z
N MET A 1 -26.69 -34.15 25.79
CA MET A 1 -26.60 -33.72 24.37
C MET A 1 -26.53 -32.20 24.17
N LYS A 2 -27.19 -31.36 24.98
CA LYS A 2 -27.16 -29.88 24.81
C LYS A 2 -25.77 -29.23 24.91
N LYS A 3 -24.87 -29.74 25.75
CA LYS A 3 -23.53 -29.17 25.97
C LYS A 3 -22.53 -29.44 24.83
N LEU A 4 -22.77 -30.49 24.03
CA LEU A 4 -21.93 -30.83 22.89
C LEU A 4 -22.15 -29.86 21.72
N PHE A 5 -23.41 -29.48 21.49
CA PHE A 5 -23.79 -28.50 20.48
C PHE A 5 -23.21 -27.11 20.79
N THR A 6 -23.25 -26.69 22.06
CA THR A 6 -22.66 -25.42 22.50
C THR A 6 -21.14 -25.40 22.30
N PHE A 7 -20.43 -26.48 22.64
CA PHE A 7 -18.98 -26.57 22.45
C PHE A 7 -18.58 -26.52 20.97
N CYS A 8 -19.26 -27.29 20.11
CA CYS A 8 -19.02 -27.24 18.66
C CYS A 8 -19.34 -25.85 18.08
N ALA A 9 -20.41 -25.19 18.52
CA ALA A 9 -20.74 -23.84 18.07
C ALA A 9 -19.67 -22.82 18.50
N SER A 10 -19.19 -22.86 19.75
CA SER A 10 -18.12 -21.97 20.21
C SER A 10 -16.76 -22.26 19.55
N ALA A 11 -16.46 -23.53 19.25
CA ALA A 11 -15.24 -23.90 18.53
C ALA A 11 -15.29 -23.42 17.08
N LEU A 12 -16.41 -23.66 16.38
CA LEU A 12 -16.61 -23.16 15.01
C LEU A 12 -16.54 -21.62 14.95
N LEU A 13 -17.15 -20.93 15.91
CA LEU A 13 -17.07 -19.46 16.00
C LEU A 13 -15.65 -18.96 16.30
N ALA A 14 -14.91 -19.65 17.17
CA ALA A 14 -13.52 -19.32 17.47
C ALA A 14 -12.60 -19.50 16.25
N PHE A 15 -12.79 -20.56 15.45
CA PHE A 15 -12.04 -20.78 14.21
C PHE A 15 -12.41 -19.80 13.10
N THR A 16 -13.66 -19.30 13.04
CA THR A 16 -14.05 -18.27 12.06
C THR A 16 -13.53 -16.88 12.41
N LEU A 17 -13.23 -16.60 13.68
CA LEU A 17 -12.74 -15.29 14.13
C LEU A 17 -11.20 -15.19 14.12
N SER A 18 -10.48 -16.31 14.14
CA SER A 18 -9.02 -16.34 14.30
C SER A 18 -8.20 -16.34 13.00
N ALA A 19 -8.84 -16.25 11.84
CA ALA A 19 -8.16 -16.37 10.54
C ALA A 19 -8.74 -15.41 9.47
N GLN A 20 -9.15 -14.21 9.87
CA GLN A 20 -9.55 -13.20 8.91
C GLN A 20 -8.29 -12.54 8.33
N ALA A 21 -8.07 -12.69 7.02
CA ALA A 21 -7.00 -11.99 6.31
C ALA A 21 -7.11 -10.48 6.56
N GLU A 22 -5.97 -9.83 6.76
CA GLU A 22 -5.89 -8.38 6.93
C GLU A 22 -6.29 -7.69 5.62
N GLN A 23 -5.88 -8.27 4.50
CA GLN A 23 -6.23 -7.84 3.14
C GLN A 23 -6.78 -9.04 2.35
N PRO A 24 -8.10 -9.23 2.28
CA PRO A 24 -8.69 -10.40 1.60
C PRO A 24 -8.38 -10.44 0.10
N GLU A 25 -8.10 -11.62 -0.45
CA GLU A 25 -7.96 -11.83 -1.90
C GLU A 25 -9.16 -11.29 -2.69
N GLY A 26 -8.89 -10.69 -3.84
CA GLY A 26 -9.93 -10.12 -4.72
C GLY A 26 -10.36 -8.70 -4.36
N THR A 27 -9.78 -8.12 -3.30
CA THR A 27 -10.10 -6.77 -2.84
C THR A 27 -9.37 -5.72 -3.68
N TRP A 28 -10.10 -4.69 -4.10
CA TRP A 28 -9.51 -3.52 -4.75
C TRP A 28 -9.30 -2.39 -3.76
N TYR A 29 -8.26 -1.61 -4.01
CA TYR A 29 -7.85 -0.48 -3.19
C TYR A 29 -7.69 0.76 -4.04
N LEU A 30 -8.17 1.89 -3.51
CA LEU A 30 -7.89 3.22 -4.01
C LEU A 30 -7.35 4.05 -2.86
N GLY A 31 -6.25 4.74 -3.09
CA GLY A 31 -5.50 5.32 -2.01
C GLY A 31 -4.46 6.32 -2.46
N ALA A 32 -3.49 6.54 -1.57
CA ALA A 32 -2.27 7.26 -1.92
C ALA A 32 -1.06 6.43 -1.51
N GLY A 33 -0.15 6.26 -2.47
CA GLY A 33 0.96 5.32 -2.37
C GLY A 33 2.08 5.74 -1.43
N ASN A 34 2.36 7.03 -1.37
CA ASN A 34 3.29 7.58 -0.40
C ASN A 34 3.06 9.10 -0.29
N ALA A 35 2.60 9.58 0.87
CA ALA A 35 2.78 10.98 1.23
C ALA A 35 4.24 11.14 1.66
N GLU A 36 5.13 11.35 0.69
CA GLU A 36 6.55 11.62 0.97
C GLU A 36 6.62 12.87 1.87
N HIS A 37 7.20 12.68 3.05
CA HIS A 37 7.32 13.67 4.14
C HIS A 37 6.02 13.96 4.91
N LEU A 38 5.87 13.27 6.06
CA LEU A 38 4.99 13.67 7.16
C LEU A 38 5.13 15.15 7.56
N MET A 39 6.32 15.74 7.35
CA MET A 39 6.58 17.15 7.61
C MET A 39 5.91 18.10 6.61
N ASN A 40 5.69 17.66 5.38
CA ASN A 40 4.99 18.43 4.36
C ASN A 40 3.46 18.37 4.52
N LEU A 41 2.97 17.51 5.41
CA LEU A 41 1.53 17.40 5.71
C LEU A 41 0.91 18.71 6.20
N PHE A 42 1.74 19.59 6.77
CA PHE A 42 1.33 20.90 7.29
C PHE A 42 1.60 22.06 6.32
N THR A 43 2.27 21.81 5.20
CA THR A 43 2.60 22.82 4.17
C THR A 43 1.90 22.58 2.83
N GLY A 44 1.29 21.41 2.66
CA GLY A 44 0.58 20.95 1.46
C GLY A 44 0.95 19.50 1.17
N VAL A 45 -0.02 18.59 1.24
CA VAL A 45 0.21 17.18 0.89
C VAL A 45 0.00 17.02 -0.61
N GLU A 46 1.05 16.66 -1.34
CA GLU A 46 0.88 16.09 -2.66
C GLU A 46 0.42 14.63 -2.50
N LEU A 47 -0.88 14.40 -2.69
CA LEU A 47 -1.45 13.06 -2.67
C LEU A 47 -1.39 12.50 -4.09
N THR A 48 -0.54 11.50 -4.31
CA THR A 48 -0.56 10.77 -5.56
C THR A 48 -1.54 9.62 -5.48
N ALA A 49 -2.51 9.58 -6.39
CA ALA A 49 -3.51 8.52 -6.43
C ALA A 49 -2.86 7.16 -6.77
N GLU A 50 -3.13 6.16 -5.93
CA GLU A 50 -2.72 4.77 -6.13
C GLU A 50 -3.94 3.88 -6.31
N ILE A 51 -3.81 2.91 -7.22
CA ILE A 51 -4.73 1.77 -7.31
C ILE A 51 -3.99 0.50 -6.92
N GLY A 52 -4.64 -0.35 -6.12
CA GLY A 52 -4.08 -1.63 -5.69
C GLY A 52 -5.09 -2.75 -5.79
N TYR A 53 -4.59 -3.98 -5.86
CA TYR A 53 -5.39 -5.20 -5.89
C TYR A 53 -4.74 -6.30 -5.05
N ALA A 54 -5.51 -6.90 -4.15
CA ALA A 54 -5.08 -8.07 -3.38
C ALA A 54 -5.15 -9.32 -4.27
N VAL A 55 -4.01 -9.69 -4.87
CA VAL A 55 -3.90 -10.89 -5.72
C VAL A 55 -3.98 -12.20 -4.91
N LYS A 56 -3.73 -12.11 -3.61
CA LYS A 56 -3.83 -13.19 -2.63
C LYS A 56 -4.06 -12.54 -1.26
N ASP A 57 -4.60 -13.30 -0.31
CA ASP A 57 -4.67 -12.88 1.08
C ASP A 57 -3.35 -12.25 1.55
N ASP A 58 -3.48 -11.03 2.05
CA ASP A 58 -2.42 -10.18 2.58
C ASP A 58 -1.35 -9.74 1.58
N LEU A 59 -1.49 -10.01 0.27
CA LEU A 59 -0.55 -9.59 -0.77
C LEU A 59 -1.23 -8.65 -1.76
N ILE A 60 -0.89 -7.37 -1.67
CA ILE A 60 -1.38 -6.32 -2.56
C ILE A 60 -0.33 -6.03 -3.63
N ILE A 61 -0.77 -5.89 -4.88
CA ILE A 61 0.01 -5.29 -5.96
C ILE A 61 -0.63 -3.96 -6.29
N GLY A 62 0.17 -2.90 -6.28
CA GLY A 62 -0.26 -1.54 -6.52
C GLY A 62 0.50 -0.89 -7.66
N GLY A 63 -0.05 0.25 -8.07
CA GLY A 63 0.61 1.13 -9.01
C GLY A 63 0.05 2.53 -8.95
N THR A 64 0.92 3.46 -9.27
CA THR A 64 0.63 4.89 -9.28
C THR A 64 1.04 5.47 -10.64
N ILE A 65 0.21 6.35 -11.19
CA ILE A 65 0.54 7.11 -12.39
C ILE A 65 0.60 8.58 -12.01
N LYS A 66 1.78 9.19 -12.15
CA LYS A 66 1.98 10.63 -12.02
C LYS A 66 1.97 11.24 -13.41
N SER A 67 1.00 12.12 -13.68
CA SER A 67 0.96 12.92 -14.89
C SER A 67 1.39 14.34 -14.53
N HIS A 68 2.46 14.84 -15.16
CA HIS A 68 2.86 16.23 -15.02
C HIS A 68 1.95 17.08 -15.92
N GLY A 69 1.11 17.91 -15.30
CA GLY A 69 0.18 18.80 -15.99
C GLY A 69 0.90 20.05 -16.51
N GLY A 70 1.69 19.90 -17.57
CA GLY A 70 2.38 21.00 -18.27
C GLY A 70 2.18 20.94 -19.79
N THR A 71 2.32 22.07 -20.47
CA THR A 71 2.23 22.19 -21.95
C THR A 71 3.49 21.72 -22.68
N ASN A 72 4.47 21.19 -21.96
CA ASN A 72 5.68 20.61 -22.51
C ASN A 72 5.58 19.08 -22.34
N GLU A 73 6.41 18.34 -23.07
CA GLU A 73 6.36 16.88 -23.23
C GLU A 73 6.71 16.12 -21.92
N ASP A 74 5.98 16.38 -20.85
CA ASP A 74 6.27 15.80 -19.54
C ASP A 74 5.80 14.33 -19.54
N GLU A 75 6.75 13.42 -19.34
CA GLU A 75 6.49 12.00 -19.38
C GLU A 75 5.63 11.56 -18.19
N ASN A 76 4.68 10.65 -18.45
CA ASN A 76 3.94 10.03 -17.36
C ASN A 76 4.88 9.09 -16.61
N VAL A 77 5.03 9.28 -15.31
CA VAL A 77 5.84 8.40 -14.47
C VAL A 77 4.93 7.31 -13.89
N ILE A 78 5.25 6.05 -14.17
CA ILE A 78 4.55 4.90 -13.61
C ILE A 78 5.41 4.30 -12.49
N ASN A 79 4.81 4.14 -11.31
CA ASN A 79 5.39 3.39 -10.21
C ASN A 79 4.59 2.11 -9.98
N ALA A 80 5.25 1.06 -9.52
CA ALA A 80 4.62 -0.19 -9.14
C ALA A 80 5.12 -0.63 -7.76
N ASP A 81 4.23 -1.26 -7.00
CA ASP A 81 4.53 -1.70 -5.65
C ASP A 81 3.90 -3.07 -5.36
N VAL A 82 4.51 -3.77 -4.42
CA VAL A 82 3.98 -5.00 -3.85
C VAL A 82 4.11 -4.90 -2.34
N ILE A 83 3.01 -5.10 -1.62
CA ILE A 83 3.00 -5.02 -0.16
C ILE A 83 2.40 -6.31 0.41
N TYR A 84 3.18 -6.97 1.27
CA TYR A 84 2.74 -8.12 2.03
C TYR A 84 2.44 -7.74 3.48
N PHE A 85 1.25 -8.08 3.96
CA PHE A 85 0.81 -7.84 5.34
C PHE A 85 0.86 -9.12 6.18
N LYS A 86 1.25 -8.98 7.45
CA LYS A 86 1.22 -10.06 8.42
C LYS A 86 1.24 -9.53 9.83
N ASN A 87 0.28 -9.95 10.64
CA ASN A 87 0.16 -9.57 12.06
C ASN A 87 0.18 -8.04 12.27
N GLY A 88 -0.44 -7.30 11.36
CA GLY A 88 -0.52 -5.85 11.35
C GLY A 88 0.74 -5.14 10.87
N PHE A 89 1.74 -5.85 10.36
CA PHE A 89 2.94 -5.25 9.76
C PHE A 89 2.90 -5.43 8.25
N GLY A 90 3.29 -4.39 7.52
CA GLY A 90 3.47 -4.43 6.08
C GLY A 90 4.95 -4.47 5.71
N PHE A 91 5.24 -5.19 4.64
CA PHE A 91 6.56 -5.28 4.01
C PHE A 91 6.38 -4.99 2.51
N GLY A 92 6.90 -3.87 2.07
CA GLY A 92 6.76 -3.37 0.70
C GLY A 92 8.03 -3.54 -0.12
N ALA A 93 7.87 -3.79 -1.41
CA ALA A 93 8.89 -3.58 -2.43
C ALA A 93 8.31 -2.67 -3.51
N HIS A 94 9.08 -1.67 -3.92
CA HIS A 94 8.63 -0.59 -4.79
C HIS A 94 9.61 -0.46 -5.95
N ILE A 95 9.09 -0.26 -7.14
CA ILE A 95 9.86 0.13 -8.32
C ILE A 95 9.33 1.49 -8.75
N LYS A 96 10.20 2.49 -8.69
CA LYS A 96 9.91 3.85 -9.13
C LYS A 96 10.37 4.03 -10.57
N ASN A 97 9.60 4.78 -11.34
CA ASN A 97 9.85 5.06 -12.76
C ASN A 97 10.01 3.80 -13.65
N LEU A 98 8.96 2.99 -13.76
CA LEU A 98 8.89 1.88 -14.72
C LEU A 98 9.00 2.36 -16.17
N THR A 99 8.61 3.60 -16.43
CA THR A 99 8.55 4.23 -17.75
C THR A 99 9.92 4.59 -18.32
N GLU A 100 10.97 4.63 -17.50
CA GLU A 100 12.32 4.82 -17.98
C GLU A 100 12.73 3.65 -18.92
N VAL A 101 13.13 4.00 -20.13
CA VAL A 101 13.75 3.09 -21.10
C VAL A 101 15.18 3.56 -21.31
N GLU A 102 16.14 2.70 -21.02
CA GLU A 102 17.57 2.96 -21.17
C GLU A 102 17.86 3.47 -22.61
N GLY A 103 18.33 4.72 -22.73
CA GLY A 103 18.66 5.36 -24.01
C GLY A 103 17.60 6.29 -24.61
N VAL A 104 16.53 6.64 -23.87
CA VAL A 104 15.58 7.69 -24.26
C VAL A 104 15.82 8.95 -23.43
N GLU A 105 16.24 10.04 -24.07
CA GLU A 105 16.34 11.36 -23.43
C GLU A 105 14.92 11.94 -23.25
N GLY A 106 14.51 12.24 -22.02
CA GLY A 106 13.20 12.81 -21.69
C GLY A 106 12.57 12.26 -20.40
N ALA A 107 13.01 11.09 -19.95
CA ALA A 107 12.49 10.47 -18.73
C ALA A 107 13.09 11.13 -17.48
N ASP A 108 12.26 11.88 -16.76
CA ASP A 108 12.63 12.44 -15.46
C ASP A 108 12.77 11.33 -14.41
N GLY A 109 14.01 11.07 -13.99
CA GLY A 109 14.38 10.23 -12.86
C GLY A 109 14.90 8.85 -13.23
N GLU A 110 15.91 8.36 -12.50
CA GLU A 110 16.44 7.00 -12.70
C GLU A 110 15.48 5.96 -12.10
N ARG A 111 15.26 4.85 -12.81
CA ARG A 111 14.54 3.69 -12.30
C ARG A 111 15.24 3.20 -11.05
N SER A 112 14.51 3.22 -9.95
CA SER A 112 15.02 2.85 -8.65
C SER A 112 14.12 1.83 -7.97
N MET A 113 14.72 1.08 -7.05
CA MET A 113 14.02 0.13 -6.21
C MET A 113 14.10 0.59 -4.77
N ALA A 114 13.02 0.38 -4.04
CA ALA A 114 12.98 0.65 -2.60
C ALA A 114 12.23 -0.46 -1.86
N PHE A 115 12.53 -0.60 -0.58
CA PHE A 115 11.85 -1.53 0.31
C PHE A 115 11.25 -0.77 1.47
N SER A 116 10.02 -1.11 1.88
CA SER A 116 9.41 -0.46 3.04
C SER A 116 8.99 -1.47 4.11
N VAL A 117 8.99 -0.98 5.35
CA VAL A 117 8.40 -1.70 6.48
C VAL A 117 7.56 -0.72 7.28
N GLY A 118 6.41 -1.18 7.74
CA GLY A 118 5.50 -0.32 8.47
C GLY A 118 4.44 -1.10 9.22
N LYS A 119 3.54 -0.35 9.86
CA LYS A 119 2.43 -0.92 10.60
C LYS A 119 1.12 -0.57 9.92
N MET A 120 0.31 -1.58 9.63
CA MET A 120 -1.06 -1.37 9.21
C MET A 120 -1.92 -0.97 10.40
N VAL A 121 -2.68 0.10 10.23
CA VAL A 121 -3.65 0.59 11.21
C VAL A 121 -5.00 0.75 10.51
N MET A 122 -5.99 -0.02 10.94
CA MET A 122 -7.36 0.18 10.49
C MET A 122 -7.94 1.42 11.14
N VAL A 123 -8.51 2.32 10.35
CA VAL A 123 -9.12 3.57 10.84
C VAL A 123 -10.61 3.36 11.05
N GLY A 124 -10.95 2.43 11.94
CA GLY A 124 -12.34 2.02 12.20
C GLY A 124 -13.26 3.14 12.69
N ALA A 125 -12.71 4.26 13.19
CA ALA A 125 -13.50 5.44 13.56
C ALA A 125 -14.07 6.18 12.33
N ILE A 126 -13.44 6.03 11.16
CA ILE A 126 -13.90 6.61 9.88
C ILE A 126 -14.58 5.54 9.04
N SER A 127 -13.91 4.40 8.88
CA SER A 127 -14.43 3.27 8.12
C SER A 127 -13.66 1.99 8.46
N ASP A 128 -14.37 0.87 8.53
CA ASP A 128 -13.78 -0.47 8.55
C ASP A 128 -13.08 -0.84 7.24
N ARG A 129 -13.18 0.01 6.21
CA ARG A 129 -12.57 -0.16 4.89
C ARG A 129 -11.33 0.70 4.65
N LEU A 130 -11.04 1.63 5.55
CA LEU A 130 -9.88 2.48 5.45
C LEU A 130 -8.75 1.92 6.30
N TYR A 131 -7.62 1.64 5.68
CA TYR A 131 -6.38 1.38 6.38
C TYR A 131 -5.36 2.50 6.12
N VAL A 132 -4.48 2.69 7.09
CA VAL A 132 -3.31 3.57 6.99
C VAL A 132 -2.09 2.72 7.26
N TYR A 133 -1.01 2.99 6.53
CA TYR A 133 0.26 2.29 6.59
C TYR A 133 1.39 3.32 6.75
N PRO A 134 1.63 3.81 7.99
CA PRO A 134 2.85 4.55 8.29
C PRO A 134 4.04 3.61 8.14
N ASN A 135 5.01 4.01 7.34
CA ASN A 135 6.11 3.16 6.95
C ASN A 135 7.42 3.93 6.86
N VAL A 136 8.51 3.18 6.93
CA VAL A 136 9.85 3.64 6.59
C VAL A 136 10.27 2.89 5.34
N GLU A 137 10.61 3.66 4.31
CA GLU A 137 11.12 3.19 3.03
C GLU A 137 12.65 3.38 2.99
N PHE A 138 13.35 2.39 2.45
CA PHE A 138 14.79 2.40 2.21
C PHE A 138 15.02 2.33 0.71
N ASP A 139 15.70 3.35 0.16
CA ASP A 139 16.08 3.38 -1.25
C ASP A 139 17.31 2.50 -1.54
N SER A 140 17.74 2.47 -2.80
CA SER A 140 18.92 1.72 -3.26
C SER A 140 20.22 2.15 -2.59
N ASP A 141 20.28 3.39 -2.10
CA ASP A 141 21.43 3.96 -1.37
C ASP A 141 21.31 3.77 0.15
N MET A 142 20.29 3.04 0.59
CA MET A 142 19.95 2.78 2.01
C MET A 142 19.54 4.03 2.80
N ASN A 143 19.14 5.12 2.13
CA ASN A 143 18.56 6.26 2.83
C ASN A 143 17.16 5.90 3.31
N ALA A 144 16.85 6.29 4.55
CA ALA A 144 15.57 6.01 5.18
C ALA A 144 14.62 7.21 5.05
N ASN A 145 13.46 7.00 4.44
CA ASN A 145 12.40 7.98 4.30
C ASN A 145 11.14 7.51 5.03
N SER A 146 10.58 8.34 5.90
CA SER A 146 9.31 8.04 6.56
C SER A 146 8.13 8.60 5.77
N GLY A 147 7.13 7.77 5.54
CA GLY A 147 5.92 8.12 4.81
C GLY A 147 4.65 7.58 5.45
N ILE A 148 3.50 8.05 4.96
CA ILE A 148 2.20 7.45 5.26
C ILE A 148 1.52 7.13 3.94
N SER A 149 1.18 5.85 3.76
CA SER A 149 0.31 5.38 2.69
C SER A 149 -1.07 5.08 3.29
N PHE A 150 -2.11 5.13 2.47
CA PHE A 150 -3.45 4.69 2.90
C PHE A 150 -4.20 4.08 1.73
N GLY A 151 -5.10 3.14 2.03
CA GLY A 151 -5.94 2.51 1.03
C GLY A 151 -7.37 2.34 1.54
N PHE A 152 -8.32 2.70 0.69
CA PHE A 152 -9.72 2.43 0.89
C PHE A 152 -10.11 1.19 0.08
N ARG A 153 -10.63 0.16 0.75
CA ARG A 153 -11.05 -1.09 0.12
C ARG A 153 -12.50 -1.08 -0.38
N PHE A 154 -12.77 -1.70 -1.51
CA PHE A 154 -14.12 -1.82 -2.09
C PHE A 154 -14.37 -3.16 -2.78
#